data_AF-A0A7C4ELH8-F1
#
_entry.id   AF-A0A7C4ELH8-F1
#
_cell.length_a   1.000
_cell.length_b   1.000
_cell.length_c   1.000
_cell.angle_alpha   90.00
_cell.angle_beta   90.00
_cell.angle_gamma   90.00
#
_symmetry.space_group_name_H-M   'P 1'
#
loop_
_entity.id
_entity.type
_entity.pdbx_description
1 polymer ?
#
loop_
_entity_poly.entity_id
_entity_poly.type
_entity_poly.pdbx_seq_one_letter_code
_entity_poly.pdbx_strand_id
1 'polypeptide(L)'
;MLEKMEGGLGPNSRPNQAHQHLRWLMQAGEHIRPTLLCKFCRQKTVTTFTTVGDARFGYSISTFYTCCPNCLAHLRGSSMGNASFTSYRIAFSSILRFSVRADQEAVIRLIRDVCNLPKRLNKQIAFEFFQNCAGNIR
;
A
#
# COMPACT_ATOMS: atom_id res chain seq x y z
N MET A 1 1.00 14.69 27.80
CA MET A 1 0.15 13.64 28.41
C MET A 1 -0.41 12.82 27.26
N LEU A 2 0.28 11.75 26.88
CA LEU A 2 -0.05 10.88 25.75
C LEU A 2 -0.83 9.69 26.30
N GLU A 3 -2.16 9.78 26.30
CA GLU A 3 -3.00 8.63 26.60
C GLU A 3 -3.08 7.72 25.38
N LYS A 4 -2.36 6.61 25.54
CA LYS A 4 -2.36 5.36 24.80
C LYS A 4 -3.73 5.00 24.21
N MET A 5 -3.86 5.06 22.89
CA MET A 5 -4.73 4.16 22.15
C MET A 5 -4.02 2.82 21.93
N GLU A 6 -3.69 2.12 23.03
CA GLU A 6 -3.38 0.69 22.99
C GLU A 6 -4.69 -0.08 23.20
N GLY A 7 -5.55 -0.10 22.17
CA GLY A 7 -6.66 -1.05 22.07
C GLY A 7 -6.16 -2.47 21.75
N GLY A 8 -5.02 -2.85 22.30
CA GLY A 8 -4.48 -4.19 22.18
C GLY A 8 -5.29 -5.12 23.08
N LEU A 9 -5.79 -6.22 22.52
CA LEU A 9 -6.22 -7.39 23.28
C LEU A 9 -5.18 -7.64 24.38
N GLY A 10 -5.57 -7.46 25.65
CA GLY A 10 -4.69 -7.75 26.78
C GLY A 10 -4.16 -9.18 26.68
N PRO A 11 -3.00 -9.50 27.30
CA PRO A 11 -2.26 -10.74 27.10
C PRO A 11 -3.08 -12.04 27.33
N ASN A 12 -4.25 -11.95 27.98
CA ASN A 12 -5.15 -13.06 28.29
C ASN A 12 -6.47 -13.08 27.49
N SER A 13 -6.67 -12.19 26.53
CA SER A 13 -7.92 -12.13 25.75
C SER A 13 -7.84 -13.00 24.49
N ARG A 14 -8.68 -14.05 24.43
CA ARG A 14 -8.76 -14.90 23.24
C ARG A 14 -9.24 -14.06 22.05
N PRO A 15 -8.55 -14.08 20.90
CA PRO A 15 -8.96 -13.30 19.73
C PRO A 15 -10.32 -13.82 19.25
N ASN A 16 -11.33 -12.94 19.32
CA ASN A 16 -12.65 -13.25 18.78
C ASN A 16 -12.59 -13.36 17.24
N GLN A 17 -13.69 -13.83 16.63
CA GLN A 17 -13.78 -14.04 15.18
C GLN A 17 -13.46 -12.77 14.38
N ALA A 18 -13.83 -11.59 14.87
CA ALA A 18 -13.53 -10.32 14.21
C ALA A 18 -12.03 -10.02 14.19
N HIS A 19 -11.30 -10.26 15.28
CA HIS A 19 -9.85 -10.08 15.34
C HIS A 19 -9.12 -11.06 14.42
N GLN A 20 -9.58 -12.31 14.35
CA GLN A 20 -9.02 -13.30 13.42
C GLN A 20 -9.23 -12.86 11.97
N HIS A 21 -10.42 -12.35 11.65
CA HIS A 21 -10.74 -11.83 10.32
C HIS A 21 -9.90 -10.60 9.95
N LEU A 22 -9.74 -9.64 10.87
CA LEU A 22 -8.87 -8.48 10.67
C LEU A 22 -7.41 -8.89 10.46
N ARG A 23 -6.91 -9.85 11.24
CA ARG A 23 -5.55 -10.38 11.06
C ARG A 23 -5.38 -11.01 9.68
N TRP A 24 -6.36 -11.79 9.23
CA TRP A 24 -6.36 -12.36 7.90
C TRP A 24 -6.34 -11.28 6.81
N LEU A 25 -7.18 -10.25 6.92
CA LEU A 25 -7.20 -9.12 5.98
C LEU A 25 -5.85 -8.40 5.89
N MET A 26 -5.22 -8.15 7.04
CA MET A 26 -3.91 -7.50 7.10
C MET A 26 -2.83 -8.35 6.44
N GLN A 27 -2.81 -9.67 6.72
CA GLN A 27 -1.88 -10.60 6.09
C GLN A 27 -2.09 -10.68 4.58
N ALA A 28 -3.34 -10.80 4.13
CA ALA A 28 -3.69 -10.79 2.72
C ALA A 28 -3.23 -9.48 2.04
N GLY A 29 -3.42 -8.33 2.71
CA GLY A 29 -2.98 -7.01 2.24
C GLY A 29 -1.48 -6.82 2.10
N GLU A 30 -0.65 -7.72 2.66
CA GLU A 30 0.77 -7.75 2.34
C GLU A 30 1.02 -8.32 0.95
N HIS A 31 0.24 -9.30 0.52
CA HIS A 31 0.44 -10.03 -0.74
C HIS A 31 -0.37 -9.45 -1.92
N ILE A 32 -0.53 -8.13 -1.95
CA ILE A 32 -1.21 -7.42 -3.04
C ILE A 32 -0.58 -7.77 -4.38
N ARG A 33 -1.43 -7.97 -5.40
CA ARG A 33 -1.05 -8.25 -6.79
C ARG A 33 -1.50 -7.10 -7.69
N PRO A 34 -0.62 -6.11 -7.93
CA PRO A 34 -0.96 -5.03 -8.84
C PRO A 34 -1.17 -5.56 -10.26
N THR A 35 -2.12 -4.95 -10.96
CA THR A 35 -2.47 -5.27 -12.35
C THR A 35 -1.92 -4.23 -13.33
N LEU A 36 -1.58 -3.03 -12.83
CA LEU A 36 -1.01 -1.96 -13.63
C LEU A 36 0.40 -2.34 -14.15
N LEU A 37 0.59 -2.23 -15.47
CA LEU A 37 1.87 -2.45 -16.11
C LEU A 37 2.82 -1.26 -15.88
N CYS A 38 4.11 -1.56 -15.74
CA CYS A 38 5.15 -0.56 -15.58
C CYS A 38 5.25 0.33 -16.83
N LYS A 39 5.21 1.66 -16.64
CA LYS A 39 5.26 2.63 -17.74
C LYS A 39 6.55 2.58 -18.58
N PHE A 40 7.64 2.08 -18.03
CA PHE A 40 8.95 2.02 -18.69
C PHE A 40 9.10 0.77 -19.56
N CYS A 41 8.93 -0.43 -18.99
CA CYS A 41 9.11 -1.67 -19.74
C CYS A 41 7.84 -2.21 -20.38
N ARG A 42 6.65 -1.79 -19.92
CA ARG A 42 5.33 -2.29 -20.35
C ARG A 42 5.13 -3.81 -20.31
N GLN A 43 6.04 -4.54 -19.67
CA GLN A 43 6.04 -6.01 -19.63
C GLN A 43 5.72 -6.56 -18.24
N LYS A 44 6.21 -5.88 -17.18
CA LYS A 44 6.04 -6.31 -15.79
C LYS A 44 5.05 -5.42 -15.08
N THR A 45 4.29 -5.98 -14.14
CA THR A 45 3.43 -5.19 -13.24
C THR A 45 4.27 -4.34 -12.29
N VAL A 46 3.69 -3.23 -11.84
CA VAL A 46 4.31 -2.39 -10.81
C VAL A 46 4.31 -3.12 -9.48
N THR A 47 5.40 -3.03 -8.72
CA THR A 47 5.49 -3.62 -7.37
C THR A 47 5.92 -2.61 -6.33
N THR A 48 6.37 -1.44 -6.79
CA THR A 48 7.02 -0.43 -5.98
C THR A 48 6.45 0.93 -6.37
N PHE A 49 6.25 1.77 -5.36
CA PHE A 49 5.96 3.18 -5.53
C PHE A 49 7.01 4.00 -4.79
N THR A 50 7.17 5.24 -5.23
CA THR A 50 8.15 6.15 -4.67
C THR A 50 7.46 7.44 -4.27
N THR A 51 7.94 8.04 -3.19
CA THR A 51 7.40 9.30 -2.70
C THR A 51 8.44 10.39 -2.87
N VAL A 52 7.97 11.58 -3.22
CA VAL A 52 8.77 12.80 -3.26
C VAL A 52 8.25 13.75 -2.20
N GLY A 53 9.13 14.30 -1.37
CA GLY A 53 8.76 15.20 -0.27
C GLY A 53 9.26 14.73 1.10
N ASP A 54 8.71 15.33 2.15
CA ASP A 54 9.04 15.02 3.54
C ASP A 54 7.81 15.13 4.46
N ALA A 55 7.96 14.66 5.71
CA ALA A 55 6.87 14.63 6.68
C ALA A 55 6.36 16.02 7.13
N ARG A 56 7.11 17.11 6.89
CA ARG A 56 6.71 18.48 7.25
C ARG A 56 5.79 19.08 6.20
N PHE A 57 6.05 18.80 4.92
CA PHE A 57 5.32 19.38 3.79
C PHE A 57 4.36 18.41 3.10
N GLY A 58 4.42 17.13 3.46
CA GLY A 58 3.64 16.06 2.84
C GLY A 58 4.37 15.39 1.68
N TYR A 59 3.80 14.28 1.22
CA TYR A 59 4.40 13.47 0.17
C TYR A 59 3.57 13.54 -1.12
N SER A 60 4.26 13.69 -2.25
CA SER A 60 3.68 13.44 -3.56
C SER A 60 3.65 11.93 -3.82
N ILE A 61 2.43 11.36 -3.82
CA ILE A 61 2.18 9.92 -4.00
C ILE A 61 1.15 9.74 -5.12
N SER A 62 1.52 9.03 -6.19
CA SER A 62 0.63 8.74 -7.32
C SER A 62 1.17 7.61 -8.20
N THR A 63 0.34 7.11 -9.13
CA THR A 63 0.73 6.07 -10.10
C THR A 63 1.87 6.52 -11.01
N PHE A 64 2.06 7.83 -11.19
CA PHE A 64 3.20 8.36 -11.93
C PHE A 64 4.53 7.95 -11.31
N TYR A 65 4.59 7.82 -9.98
CA TYR A 65 5.78 7.44 -9.23
C TYR A 65 5.87 5.94 -8.97
N THR A 66 5.38 5.10 -9.89
CA THR A 66 5.42 3.64 -9.77
C THR A 66 6.27 3.00 -10.86
N CYS A 67 6.86 1.84 -10.55
CA CYS A 67 7.59 1.04 -11.52
C CYS A 67 7.68 -0.44 -11.11
N CYS A 68 8.14 -1.28 -12.03
CA CYS A 68 8.62 -2.62 -11.69
C CYS A 68 10.05 -2.53 -11.09
N PRO A 69 10.53 -3.58 -10.40
CA PRO A 69 11.84 -3.56 -9.73
C PRO A 69 13.01 -3.21 -10.66
N ASN A 70 12.94 -3.70 -11.91
CA ASN A 70 14.00 -3.50 -12.90
C ASN A 70 14.05 -2.07 -13.46
N CYS A 71 12.97 -1.30 -13.31
CA CYS A 71 12.88 0.04 -13.88
C CYS A 71 13.01 1.17 -12.83
N LEU A 72 13.40 0.83 -11.61
CA LEU A 72 13.54 1.81 -10.53
C LEU A 72 14.60 2.87 -10.83
N ALA A 73 15.71 2.50 -11.47
CA ALA A 73 16.74 3.43 -11.90
C ALA A 73 16.22 4.46 -12.91
N HIS A 74 15.39 4.04 -13.88
CA HIS A 74 14.75 4.94 -14.84
C HIS A 74 13.78 5.89 -14.15
N LEU A 75 13.02 5.42 -13.15
CA LEU A 75 12.11 6.27 -12.38
C LEU A 75 12.87 7.38 -11.66
N ARG A 76 13.98 7.04 -11.00
CA ARG A 76 14.87 8.01 -10.33
C ARG A 76 15.42 9.06 -11.29
N GLY A 77 15.90 8.64 -12.47
CA GLY A 77 16.46 9.56 -13.45
C GLY A 77 15.43 10.47 -14.13
N SER A 78 14.18 10.03 -14.24
CA SER A 78 13.11 10.75 -14.96
C SER A 78 12.26 11.65 -14.07
N SER A 79 12.24 11.41 -12.76
CA SER A 79 11.20 11.94 -11.88
C SER A 79 11.76 12.86 -10.80
N MET A 80 12.47 13.92 -11.21
CA MET A 80 12.81 15.11 -10.38
C MET A 80 14.16 15.10 -9.64
N GLY A 81 15.16 15.79 -10.22
CA GLY A 81 16.27 16.48 -9.53
C GLY A 81 16.85 15.91 -8.23
N ASN A 82 17.24 16.80 -7.30
CA ASN A 82 17.83 16.47 -5.98
C ASN A 82 16.77 16.22 -4.88
N ALA A 83 15.51 15.94 -5.23
CA ALA A 83 14.46 15.75 -4.23
C ALA A 83 14.64 14.42 -3.48
N SER A 84 14.26 14.36 -2.20
CA SER A 84 14.33 13.13 -1.40
C SER A 84 13.45 12.04 -2.00
N PHE A 85 14.07 10.91 -2.34
CA PHE A 85 13.44 9.80 -3.03
C PHE A 85 13.43 8.56 -2.15
N THR A 86 12.25 8.18 -1.63
CA THR A 86 12.10 6.95 -0.85
C THR A 86 11.18 5.99 -1.58
N SER A 87 11.57 4.71 -1.64
CA SER A 87 10.85 3.66 -2.36
C SER A 87 10.20 2.68 -1.39
N TYR A 88 8.95 2.33 -1.65
CA TYR A 88 8.14 1.42 -0.84
C TYR A 88 7.51 0.35 -1.70
N ARG A 89 7.30 -0.84 -1.13
CA ARG A 89 6.51 -1.89 -1.80
C ARG A 89 5.03 -1.47 -1.83
N ILE A 90 4.31 -1.88 -2.86
CA ILE A 90 2.84 -1.80 -2.86
C ILE A 90 2.32 -2.90 -1.92
N ALA A 91 2.03 -2.53 -0.67
CA ALA A 91 1.59 -3.39 0.42
C ALA A 91 0.85 -2.56 1.48
N PHE A 92 0.02 -3.19 2.32
CA PHE A 92 -0.70 -2.50 3.39
C PHE A 92 0.23 -1.92 4.46
N SER A 93 1.29 -2.64 4.83
CA SER A 93 2.33 -2.15 5.74
C SER A 93 2.97 -0.84 5.29
N SER A 94 2.97 -0.53 3.99
CA SER A 94 3.49 0.74 3.48
C SER A 94 2.62 1.94 3.85
N ILE A 95 1.33 1.75 4.14
CA ILE A 95 0.44 2.84 4.62
C ILE A 95 0.94 3.35 5.98
N LEU A 96 1.38 2.45 6.85
CA LEU A 96 1.84 2.78 8.21
C LEU A 96 3.14 3.59 8.25
N ARG A 97 3.82 3.74 7.11
CA ARG A 97 5.01 4.60 6.99
C ARG A 97 4.66 6.09 7.00
N PHE A 98 3.39 6.42 6.80
CA PHE A 98 2.90 7.80 6.74
C PHE A 98 2.07 8.10 7.97
N SER A 99 2.46 9.13 8.73
CA SER A 99 1.77 9.55 9.95
C SER A 99 0.57 10.46 9.67
N VAL A 100 0.57 11.14 8.52
CA VAL A 100 -0.49 12.09 8.15
C VAL A 100 -1.58 11.38 7.36
N ARG A 101 -2.84 11.60 7.77
CA ARG A 101 -4.02 10.98 7.13
C ARG A 101 -4.10 11.25 5.62
N ALA A 102 -3.76 12.46 5.18
CA ALA A 102 -3.78 12.82 3.76
C ALA A 102 -2.84 11.93 2.92
N ASP A 103 -1.63 11.67 3.42
CA ASP A 103 -0.66 10.79 2.75
C ASP A 103 -1.13 9.33 2.76
N GLN A 104 -1.71 8.86 3.87
CA GLN A 104 -2.31 7.53 3.94
C GLN A 104 -3.43 7.36 2.91
N GLU A 105 -4.32 8.35 2.77
CA GLU A 105 -5.38 8.35 1.76
C GLU A 105 -4.81 8.34 0.33
N ALA A 106 -3.68 9.01 0.11
CA ALA A 106 -2.98 8.98 -1.18
C ALA A 106 -2.39 7.59 -1.48
N VAL A 107 -1.82 6.90 -0.50
CA VAL A 107 -1.37 5.50 -0.65
C VAL A 107 -2.55 4.56 -0.90
N ILE A 108 -3.67 4.73 -0.20
CA ILE A 108 -4.87 3.92 -0.43
C ILE A 108 -5.39 4.12 -1.87
N ARG A 109 -5.45 5.38 -2.33
CA ARG A 109 -5.82 5.70 -3.71
C ARG A 109 -4.88 5.06 -4.70
N LEU A 110 -3.57 5.14 -4.46
CA LEU A 110 -2.56 4.48 -5.27
C LEU A 110 -2.79 2.97 -5.36
N ILE A 111 -2.96 2.28 -4.22
CA ILE A 111 -3.21 0.83 -4.18
C ILE A 111 -4.45 0.48 -4.99
N ARG A 112 -5.53 1.25 -4.84
CA ARG A 112 -6.76 1.07 -5.61
C ARG A 112 -6.48 1.17 -7.11
N ASP A 113 -5.78 2.22 -7.53
CA ASP A 113 -5.53 2.50 -8.94
C ASP A 113 -4.59 1.45 -9.57
N VAL A 114 -3.52 1.03 -8.87
CA VAL A 114 -2.58 0.00 -9.39
C VAL A 114 -3.18 -1.41 -9.41
N CYS A 115 -4.22 -1.67 -8.60
CA CYS A 115 -4.97 -2.93 -8.60
C CYS A 115 -6.21 -2.88 -9.50
N ASN A 116 -6.46 -1.76 -10.19
CA ASN A 116 -7.65 -1.55 -11.01
C ASN A 116 -8.98 -1.78 -10.24
N LEU A 117 -9.03 -1.36 -8.98
CA LEU A 117 -10.22 -1.48 -8.14
C LEU A 117 -11.22 -0.34 -8.43
N PRO A 118 -12.54 -0.62 -8.36
CA PRO A 118 -13.55 0.41 -8.61
C PRO A 118 -13.53 1.50 -7.53
N LYS A 119 -13.97 2.71 -7.88
CA LYS A 119 -14.02 3.86 -6.95
C LYS A 119 -14.87 3.59 -5.71
N ARG A 120 -16.00 2.88 -5.89
CA ARG A 120 -16.87 2.44 -4.79
C ARG A 120 -16.63 0.96 -4.54
N LEU A 121 -16.17 0.64 -3.33
CA LEU A 121 -16.03 -0.73 -2.86
C LEU A 121 -17.28 -1.13 -2.10
N ASN A 122 -17.89 -2.24 -2.48
CA ASN A 122 -18.86 -2.93 -1.65
C ASN A 122 -18.17 -4.08 -0.90
N LYS A 123 -18.89 -4.70 0.05
CA LYS A 123 -18.34 -5.80 0.87
C LYS A 123 -17.83 -6.97 0.02
N GLN A 124 -18.56 -7.32 -1.03
CA GLN A 124 -18.23 -8.44 -1.90
C GLN A 124 -16.93 -8.20 -2.67
N ILE A 125 -16.79 -7.04 -3.31
CA ILE A 125 -15.59 -6.66 -4.08
C ILE A 125 -14.37 -6.60 -3.16
N ALA A 126 -14.52 -6.05 -1.95
CA ALA A 126 -13.45 -6.03 -0.98
C ALA A 126 -13.03 -7.44 -0.56
N PHE A 127 -13.99 -8.32 -0.26
CA PHE A 127 -13.71 -9.70 0.12
C PHE A 127 -12.98 -10.48 -1.00
N GLU A 128 -13.47 -10.40 -2.24
CA GLU A 128 -12.83 -11.02 -3.40
C GLU A 128 -11.41 -10.52 -3.61
N PHE A 129 -11.17 -9.20 -3.44
CA PHE A 129 -9.84 -8.63 -3.52
C PHE A 129 -8.88 -9.27 -2.52
N PHE A 130 -9.27 -9.36 -1.24
CA PHE A 130 -8.42 -9.96 -0.22
C PHE A 130 -8.27 -11.48 -0.39
N GLN A 131 -9.31 -12.18 -0.81
CA GLN A 131 -9.24 -13.61 -1.12
C GLN A 131 -8.23 -13.91 -2.23
N ASN A 132 -8.21 -13.09 -3.28
CA ASN A 132 -7.25 -13.21 -4.38
C ASN A 132 -5.81 -12.88 -3.96
N CYS A 133 -5.63 -11.97 -2.99
CA CYS A 133 -4.32 -11.71 -2.39
C CYS A 133 -3.86 -12.90 -1.52
N ALA A 134 -4.79 -13.50 -0.76
CA ALA A 134 -4.54 -14.58 0.19
C ALA A 134 -4.29 -15.96 -0.45
N GLY A 135 -4.55 -16.16 -1.74
CA GLY A 135 -4.44 -17.45 -2.43
C GLY A 135 -3.05 -18.15 -2.41
N ASN A 136 -2.07 -17.59 -1.69
CA ASN A 136 -0.74 -18.17 -1.44
C ASN A 136 -0.34 -18.19 0.05
N ILE A 137 -1.26 -17.93 1.00
CA ILE A 137 -1.03 -18.25 2.41
C ILE A 137 -1.25 -19.76 2.56
N ARG A 138 -0.24 -20.54 2.16
CA ARG A 138 -0.13 -21.97 2.46
C ARG A 138 0.76 -22.16 3.67
#